data_AF-A0A087S6V3-F1
#
_entry.id   AF-A0A087S6V3-F1
#
_cell.length_a   1.000
_cell.length_b   1.000
_cell.length_c   1.000
_cell.angle_alpha   90.00
_cell.angle_beta   90.00
_cell.angle_gamma   90.00
#
_symmetry.space_group_name_H-M   'P 1'
#
loop_
_entity.id
_entity.type
_entity.pdbx_description
1 polymer ?
#
loop_
_entity_poly.entity_id
_entity_poly.type
_entity_poly.pdbx_seq_one_letter_code
_entity_poly.pdbx_strand_id
1 'polypeptide(L)' 'LEKNNTELSLLEVTKDSSSVYSLEFMAKIIRNIGKASKNVNMEYGTETPMHMLFEMPSMTKVEYFLAPRIEN' A
#
# COMPACT_ATOMS: atom_id res chain seq x y z
N LEU A 1 9.88 1.37 -8.19
CA LEU A 1 8.73 0.94 -9.03
C LEU A 1 9.00 1.41 -10.45
N GLU A 2 8.88 0.53 -11.44
CA GLU A 2 9.08 0.90 -12.84
C GLU A 2 7.82 1.60 -13.39
N LYS A 3 8.01 2.73 -14.07
CA LYS A 3 6.92 3.57 -14.59
C LYS A 3 6.07 2.92 -15.70
N ASN A 4 6.43 1.73 -16.19
CA ASN A 4 5.78 1.07 -17.32
C ASN A 4 5.13 -0.27 -16.97
N ASN A 5 4.84 -0.51 -15.68
CA ASN A 5 4.09 -1.70 -15.30
C ASN A 5 2.62 -1.54 -15.69
N THR A 6 2.12 -2.42 -16.55
CA THR A 6 0.74 -2.41 -17.05
C THR A 6 -0.29 -2.72 -15.95
N GLU A 7 0.16 -3.25 -14.82
CA GLU A 7 -0.67 -3.54 -13.64
C GLU A 7 -0.74 -2.36 -12.66
N LEU A 8 0.04 -1.28 -12.88
CA LEU A 8 0.01 -0.06 -12.09
C LEU A 8 -0.97 0.94 -12.72
N SER A 9 -2.14 1.10 -12.09
CA SER A 9 -3.17 2.05 -12.56
C SER A 9 -2.71 3.51 -12.48
N LEU A 10 -2.02 3.88 -11.41
CA LEU A 10 -1.45 5.20 -11.19
C LEU A 10 -0.22 5.11 -10.29
N LEU A 11 0.78 5.94 -10.60
CA LEU A 11 1.95 6.15 -9.75
C LEU A 11 2.25 7.65 -9.73
N GLU A 12 2.00 8.29 -8.59
CA GLU A 12 2.36 9.68 -8.33
C GLU A 12 3.52 9.71 -7.32
N VAL A 13 4.58 10.45 -7.66
CA VAL A 13 5.74 10.62 -6.78
C VAL A 13 5.91 12.11 -6.55
N THR A 14 5.58 12.56 -5.35
CA THR A 14 5.66 13.98 -4.96
C THR A 14 7.02 14.33 -4.36
N LYS A 15 7.67 13.36 -3.69
CA LYS A 15 8.97 13.51 -3.04
C LYS A 15 9.70 12.18 -2.96
N ASP A 16 11.02 12.21 -3.14
CA ASP A 16 11.86 11.04 -2.87
C ASP A 16 11.69 10.60 -1.41
N SER A 17 11.18 9.38 -1.24
CA SER A 17 10.82 8.82 0.06
C SER A 17 11.30 7.38 0.15
N SER A 18 11.79 6.98 1.32
CA SER A 18 12.25 5.62 1.59
C SER A 18 11.85 5.23 3.01
N SER A 19 11.23 4.05 3.14
CA SER A 19 10.77 3.49 4.40
C SER A 19 10.76 1.96 4.31
N VAL A 20 11.11 1.30 5.42
CA VAL A 20 11.15 -0.17 5.50
C VAL A 20 9.87 -0.67 6.17
N TYR A 21 9.25 -1.70 5.61
CA TYR A 21 8.01 -2.27 6.13
C TYR A 21 8.12 -3.79 6.23
N SER A 22 7.36 -4.39 7.15
CA SER A 22 7.36 -5.85 7.29
C SER A 22 6.60 -6.52 6.13
N LEU A 23 7.34 -7.21 5.26
CA LEU A 23 6.77 -7.99 4.17
C LEU A 23 5.74 -9.03 4.64
N GLU A 24 5.95 -9.63 5.82
CA GLU A 24 5.03 -10.61 6.38
C GLU A 24 3.65 -10.00 6.68
N PHE A 25 3.62 -8.82 7.31
CA PHE A 25 2.38 -8.11 7.60
C PHE A 25 1.70 -7.63 6.32
N MET A 26 2.47 -7.07 5.39
CA MET A 26 1.96 -6.64 4.10
C MET A 26 1.33 -7.82 3.32
N ALA A 27 2.03 -8.96 3.26
CA ALA A 27 1.52 -10.16 2.61
C ALA A 27 0.24 -10.70 3.28
N LYS A 28 0.16 -10.67 4.62
CA LYS A 28 -1.05 -11.07 5.35
C LYS A 28 -2.24 -10.16 5.00
N ILE A 29 -2.06 -8.84 5.01
CA ILE A 29 -3.10 -7.89 4.65
C ILE A 29 -3.57 -8.14 3.22
N ILE A 30 -2.66 -8.12 2.25
CA ILE A 30 -2.97 -8.29 0.83
C ILE A 30 -3.64 -9.65 0.55
N ARG A 31 -3.20 -10.74 1.19
CA ARG A 31 -3.82 -12.07 1.01
C ARG A 31 -5.24 -12.14 1.56
N ASN A 32 -5.49 -11.49 2.69
CA ASN A 32 -6.80 -11.52 3.34
C ASN A 32 -7.82 -10.70 2.57
N ILE A 33 -7.45 -9.48 2.13
CA ILE A 33 -8.40 -8.52 1.58
C ILE A 33 -8.29 -8.34 0.06
N GLY A 34 -7.14 -8.65 -0.54
CA GLY A 34 -6.89 -8.48 -1.97
C GLY A 34 -7.75 -9.37 -2.88
N LYS A 35 -8.36 -10.44 -2.35
CA LYS A 35 -9.36 -11.22 -3.13
C LYS A 35 -10.71 -10.52 -3.25
N ALA A 36 -11.02 -9.61 -2.32
CA ALA A 36 -12.29 -8.90 -2.27
C ALA A 36 -12.22 -7.53 -2.97
N SER A 37 -11.02 -6.95 -3.08
CA SER A 37 -10.77 -5.67 -3.74
C SER A 37 -10.18 -5.87 -5.14
N LYS A 38 -10.65 -5.11 -6.13
CA LYS A 38 -10.05 -5.12 -7.49
C LYS A 38 -8.80 -4.26 -7.58
N ASN A 39 -8.79 -3.14 -6.86
CA ASN A 39 -7.71 -2.18 -6.83
C ASN A 39 -7.31 -1.90 -5.38
N VAL A 40 -6.07 -1.48 -5.17
CA VAL A 40 -5.58 -1.00 -3.88
C VAL A 40 -4.84 0.30 -4.12
N ASN A 41 -5.18 1.32 -3.33
CA ASN A 41 -4.43 2.58 -3.30
C ASN A 41 -3.42 2.46 -2.16
N MET A 42 -2.13 2.59 -2.50
CA MET A 42 -1.04 2.55 -1.52
C MET A 42 -0.32 3.88 -1.51
N GLU A 43 -0.24 4.49 -0.33
CA GLU A 43 0.48 5.74 -0.08
C GLU A 43 1.57 5.46 0.96
N TYR A 44 2.78 5.94 0.70
CA TYR A 44 3.91 5.80 1.62
C TYR A 44 4.74 7.08 1.62
N GLY A 45 5.45 7.31 2.72
CA GLY A 45 6.37 8.42 2.88
C GLY A 45 7.48 8.08 3.85
N THR A 46 8.49 8.95 3.92
CA THR A 46 9.58 8.84 4.90
C THR A 46 9.04 9.11 6.30
N GLU A 47 9.33 8.22 7.25
CA GLU A 47 8.91 8.32 8.67
C GLU A 47 7.38 8.37 8.88
N THR A 48 6.57 8.12 7.85
CA THR A 48 5.12 8.04 7.95
C THR A 48 4.61 6.60 7.82
N PRO A 49 3.51 6.25 8.51
CA PRO A 49 2.83 4.99 8.27
C PRO A 49 2.43 4.87 6.80
N MET A 50 2.67 3.70 6.21
CA MET A 50 2.11 3.36 4.91
C MET A 50 0.60 3.21 5.07
N HIS A 51 -0.14 3.88 4.20
CA HIS A 51 -1.59 3.81 4.13
C HIS A 51 -1.98 2.92 2.94
N MET A 52 -2.80 1.91 3.19
CA MET A 52 -3.37 1.04 2.16
C MET A 52 -4.89 1.15 2.22
N LEU A 53 -5.50 1.61 1.14
CA LEU A 53 -6.94 1.74 0.98
C LEU A 53 -7.43 0.68 -0.02
N PHE A 54 -8.35 -0.16 0.45
CA PHE A 54 -9.04 -1.16 -0.35
C PHE A 54 -10.50 -0.76 -0.55
N GLU A 55 -10.91 -0.66 -1.81
CA GLU A 55 -12.29 -0.31 -2.18
C GLU A 55 -13.04 -1.56 -2.62
N MET A 56 -14.04 -1.95 -1.84
CA MET A 56 -14.87 -3.12 -2.10
C MET A 56 -15.98 -2.80 -3.11
N PRO A 57 -16.44 -3.79 -3.90
CA PRO A 57 -17.62 -3.63 -4.76
C PRO A 57 -18.88 -3.17 -4.02
N SER A 58 -18.98 -3.46 -2.72
CA SER A 58 -20.09 -3.07 -1.83
C SER A 58 -20.05 -1.59 -1.40
N MET A 59 -19.20 -0.75 -2.00
CA MET A 59 -18.89 0.62 -1.54
C MET A 59 -18.27 0.70 -0.14
N THR A 60 -17.86 -0.43 0.44
CA THR A 60 -17.13 -0.47 1.72
C THR A 60 -15.66 -0.14 1.48
N LYS A 61 -15.11 0.76 2.30
CA LYS A 61 -13.70 1.10 2.28
C LYS A 61 -13.01 0.49 3.50
N VAL A 62 -11.85 -0.11 3.28
CA VAL A 62 -11.02 -0.64 4.37
C VAL A 62 -9.65 0.00 4.28
N GLU A 63 -9.27 0.65 5.37
CA GLU A 63 -8.02 1.38 5.51
C GLU A 63 -7.09 0.64 6.46
N TYR A 64 -5.85 0.40 6.03
CA TYR A 64 -4.79 -0.15 6.86
C TYR A 64 -3.65 0.85 6.97
N PHE A 65 -3.16 1.00 8.20
CA PHE A 65 -1.97 1.80 8.49
C PHE A 65 -0.86 0.88 9.00
N LEU A 66 0.25 0.84 8.26
CA LEU A 66 1.41 0.04 8.62
C LEU A 66 2.56 0.98 9.00
N ALA A 67 2.94 0.97 10.27
CA ALA A 67 4.09 1.73 10.73
C ALA A 67 5.38 1.24 10.06
N PRO A 68 6.28 2.15 9.63
CA PRO A 68 7.60 1.77 9.15
C PRO A 68 8.40 1.13 10.28
N ARG A 69 9.27 0.18 9.93
CA ARG A 69 10.30 -0.31 10.83
C ARG A 69 11.40 0.72 10.91
N ILE A 70 11.85 0.97 12.13
CA ILE A 70 13.07 1.74 12.38
C ILE A 70 14.23 0.78 12.14
N GLU A 71 14.94 0.94 11.02
CA GLU A 71 16.31 0.43 10.92
C GLU A 71 17.21 1.46 11.60
N ASN A 72 17.81 1.06 12.73
CA ASN A 72 18.90 1.80 13.39
C ASN A 72 20.24 1.36 12.79
#